data_AF-A0AAD6ZVQ6-F1
#
_entry.id   AF-A0AAD6ZVQ6-F1
#
_cell.length_a   1.000
_cell.length_b   1.000
_cell.length_c   1.000
_cell.angle_alpha   90.00
_cell.angle_beta   90.00
_cell.angle_gamma   90.00
#
_symmetry.space_group_name_H-M   'P 1'
#
loop_
_entity.id
_entity.type
_entity.pdbx_description
1 polymer ?
#
loop_
_entity_poly.entity_id
_entity_poly.type
_entity_poly.pdbx_seq_one_letter_code
_entity_poly.pdbx_strand_id
1 'polypeptide(L)'
;MIQETPVTVTVCSGGVGVGCAAVPTVSDTCINLTGGLSFLNKEISTAVVPGGMICTFFQDFGCTASGVVNAGTDSQVFLGQGTWNFFAVPGLSGTTNFNDLTSSFTCSPI
;
A
#
# COMPACT_ATOMS: atom_id res chain seq x y z
N MET A 1 13.82 20.75 15.98
CA MET A 1 13.65 19.44 15.31
C MET A 1 12.19 19.08 15.44
N ILE A 2 11.42 19.13 14.36
CA ILE A 2 10.06 18.60 14.37
C ILE A 2 10.18 17.08 14.21
N GLN A 3 9.76 16.34 15.22
CA GLN A 3 9.70 14.88 15.16
C GLN A 3 8.39 14.51 14.47
N GLU A 4 8.46 13.96 13.26
CA GLU A 4 7.29 13.37 12.63
C GLU A 4 6.89 12.13 13.42
N THR A 5 5.70 12.16 14.01
CA THR A 5 5.16 11.01 14.74
C THR A 5 4.79 9.93 13.74
N PRO A 6 5.35 8.71 13.83
CA PRO A 6 5.02 7.65 12.91
C PRO A 6 3.54 7.29 13.04
N VAL A 7 2.84 7.26 11.90
CA VAL A 7 1.44 6.82 11.82
C VAL A 7 1.41 5.39 11.31
N THR A 8 0.61 4.54 11.93
CA THR A 8 0.60 3.11 11.62
C THR A 8 -0.46 2.80 10.56
N VAL A 9 -0.02 2.19 9.46
CA VAL A 9 -0.89 1.62 8.42
C VAL A 9 -0.97 0.11 8.65
N THR A 10 -2.16 -0.47 8.55
CA THR A 10 -2.29 -1.93 8.62
C THR A 10 -2.44 -2.49 7.22
N VAL A 11 -1.63 -3.47 6.85
CA VAL A 11 -1.72 -4.19 5.58
C VAL A 11 -1.90 -5.67 5.85
N CYS A 12 -2.76 -6.34 5.10
CA CYS A 12 -3.17 -7.73 5.34
C CYS A 12 -3.15 -8.54 4.06
N SER A 13 -2.75 -9.82 4.16
CA SER A 13 -2.80 -10.77 3.04
C SER A 13 -4.18 -11.37 2.77
N GLY A 14 -5.20 -10.83 3.42
CA GLY A 14 -6.59 -11.28 3.34
C GLY A 14 -7.50 -10.19 3.89
N GLY A 15 -8.62 -10.56 4.50
CA GLY A 15 -9.47 -9.60 5.21
C GLY A 15 -8.79 -8.99 6.44
N VAL A 16 -9.36 -7.91 6.98
CA VAL A 16 -8.86 -7.30 8.22
C VAL A 16 -8.79 -8.35 9.35
N GLY A 17 -7.61 -8.50 9.95
CA GLY A 17 -7.31 -9.50 10.98
C GLY A 17 -6.64 -10.79 10.47
N VAL A 18 -6.53 -10.99 9.14
CA VAL A 18 -5.91 -12.18 8.54
C VAL A 18 -4.58 -11.81 7.90
N GLY A 19 -3.48 -12.34 8.43
CA GLY A 19 -2.14 -12.12 7.87
C GLY A 19 -1.75 -10.64 7.84
N CYS A 20 -2.03 -9.90 8.92
CA CYS A 20 -1.81 -8.46 8.98
C CYS A 20 -0.47 -8.07 9.61
N ALA A 21 0.14 -7.01 9.07
CA ALA A 21 1.22 -6.27 9.71
C ALA A 21 0.80 -4.83 9.97
N ALA A 22 1.10 -4.35 11.18
CA ALA A 22 1.05 -2.94 11.53
C ALA A 22 2.40 -2.31 11.15
N VAL A 23 2.39 -1.45 10.13
CA VAL A 23 3.60 -0.84 9.59
C VAL A 23 3.64 0.63 9.99
N PRO A 24 4.63 1.04 10.81
CA PRO A 24 4.83 2.44 11.10
C PRO A 24 5.35 3.15 9.84
N THR A 25 4.67 4.22 9.45
CA THR A 25 5.01 5.06 8.31
C THR A 25 5.46 6.43 8.81
N VAL A 26 6.50 6.96 8.18
CA VAL A 26 6.94 8.35 8.28
C VAL A 26 6.69 8.99 6.91
N SER A 27 6.39 10.28 6.85
CA SER A 27 6.03 10.94 5.59
C SER A 27 7.04 10.63 4.50
N ASP A 28 6.53 10.27 3.32
CA ASP A 28 7.29 10.09 2.08
C ASP A 28 8.41 9.03 2.15
N THR A 29 8.39 8.17 3.18
CA THR A 29 9.34 7.07 3.29
C THR A 29 8.82 5.86 2.54
N CYS A 30 9.59 5.42 1.54
CA CYS A 30 9.26 4.21 0.80
C CYS A 30 9.48 2.95 1.65
N ILE A 31 8.44 2.12 1.74
CA ILE A 31 8.44 0.86 2.46
C ILE A 31 8.43 -0.29 1.45
N ASN A 32 9.54 -1.02 1.37
CA ASN A 32 9.64 -2.24 0.58
C ASN A 32 9.13 -3.44 1.39
N LEU A 33 8.33 -4.30 0.76
CA LEU A 33 7.84 -5.55 1.36
C LEU A 33 8.93 -6.63 1.31
N THR A 34 10.03 -6.39 2.01
CA THR A 34 11.18 -7.28 2.11
C THR A 34 11.47 -7.61 3.57
N GLY A 35 12.40 -8.53 3.82
CA GLY A 35 12.74 -8.95 5.19
C GLY A 35 11.51 -9.45 5.95
N GLY A 36 11.22 -8.84 7.11
CA GLY A 36 10.07 -9.20 7.94
C GLY A 36 8.69 -8.96 7.29
N LEU A 37 8.62 -8.20 6.20
CA LEU A 37 7.39 -7.95 5.44
C LEU A 37 7.28 -8.80 4.17
N SER A 38 8.22 -9.71 3.90
CA SER A 38 8.24 -10.49 2.65
C SER A 38 7.01 -11.38 2.48
N PHE A 39 6.32 -11.73 3.56
CA PHE A 39 5.08 -12.51 3.50
C PHE A 39 3.89 -11.71 2.94
N LEU A 40 4.02 -10.39 2.82
CA LEU A 40 3.02 -9.49 2.24
C LEU A 40 3.38 -9.11 0.79
N ASN A 41 4.58 -9.42 0.33
CA ASN A 41 5.02 -9.08 -1.01
C ASN A 41 4.20 -9.84 -2.05
N LYS A 42 3.50 -9.11 -2.93
CA LYS A 42 2.54 -9.67 -3.89
C LYS A 42 1.44 -10.50 -3.22
N GLU A 43 1.10 -10.17 -1.98
CA GLU A 43 0.08 -10.92 -1.22
C GLU A 43 -0.92 -9.99 -0.53
N ILE A 44 -0.75 -8.66 -0.59
CA ILE A 44 -1.69 -7.71 0.05
C ILE A 44 -3.05 -7.75 -0.64
N SER A 45 -4.09 -8.00 0.15
CA SER A 45 -5.50 -7.95 -0.26
C SER A 45 -6.30 -6.85 0.43
N THR A 46 -5.85 -6.38 1.60
CA THR A 46 -6.53 -5.31 2.36
C THR A 46 -5.54 -4.34 2.97
N ALA A 47 -5.88 -3.05 3.01
CA ALA A 47 -5.18 -2.06 3.81
C ALA A 47 -6.14 -1.22 4.64
N VAL A 48 -5.71 -0.83 5.84
CA VAL A 48 -6.37 0.17 6.70
C VAL A 48 -5.45 1.37 6.79
N VAL A 49 -5.86 2.44 6.12
CA VAL A 49 -5.16 3.73 6.09
C VAL A 49 -5.76 4.63 7.18
N PRO A 50 -4.93 5.12 8.11
CA PRO A 50 -5.39 5.99 9.21
C PRO A 50 -5.85 7.35 8.69
N GLY A 51 -6.66 8.05 9.50
CA GLY A 51 -7.14 9.38 9.18
C GLY A 51 -6.00 10.38 8.97
N GLY A 52 -6.16 11.30 8.01
CA GLY A 52 -5.16 12.32 7.72
C GLY A 52 -3.95 11.84 6.88
N MET A 53 -4.01 10.64 6.30
CA MET A 53 -2.98 10.09 5.43
C MET A 53 -3.55 9.69 4.06
N ILE A 54 -2.69 9.77 3.04
CA ILE A 54 -2.87 9.10 1.76
C ILE A 54 -1.67 8.18 1.52
N CYS A 55 -1.94 6.94 1.09
CA CYS A 55 -0.92 5.96 0.79
C CYS A 55 -0.93 5.63 -0.70
N THR A 56 0.25 5.55 -1.30
CA THR A 56 0.43 5.03 -2.65
C THR A 56 1.05 3.65 -2.58
N PHE A 57 0.39 2.67 -3.19
CA PHE A 57 0.86 1.29 -3.28
C PHE A 57 1.36 1.03 -4.70
N PHE A 58 2.50 0.34 -4.84
CA PHE A 58 3.21 0.14 -6.09
C PHE A 58 3.40 -1.34 -6.37
N GLN A 59 3.35 -1.71 -7.65
CA GLN A 59 3.63 -3.08 -8.07
C GLN A 59 5.09 -3.47 -7.86
N ASP A 60 6.00 -2.52 -7.90
CA ASP A 60 7.44 -2.78 -7.79
C ASP A 60 7.99 -2.34 -6.45
N PHE A 61 9.23 -2.72 -6.18
CA PHE A 61 10.01 -2.15 -5.10
C PHE A 61 10.45 -0.72 -5.42
N GLY A 62 10.81 0.02 -4.37
CA GLY A 62 11.38 1.36 -4.45
C GLY A 62 10.34 2.46 -4.67
N CYS A 63 9.05 2.17 -4.54
CA CYS A 63 7.95 3.12 -4.72
C CYS A 63 8.04 3.83 -6.07
N THR A 64 8.29 3.04 -7.12
CA THR A 64 8.40 3.52 -8.49
C THR A 64 7.24 3.01 -9.32
N ALA A 65 6.75 3.85 -10.24
CA ALA A 65 5.73 3.49 -11.22
C ALA A 65 6.33 2.77 -12.44
N SER A 66 7.52 2.17 -12.31
CA SER A 66 8.41 1.87 -13.43
C SER A 66 8.34 0.43 -13.95
N GLY A 67 7.68 -0.50 -13.26
CA GLY A 67 7.73 -1.89 -13.65
C GLY A 67 6.57 -2.39 -14.47
N VAL A 68 6.65 -3.70 -14.69
CA VAL A 68 5.81 -4.49 -15.57
C VAL A 68 4.37 -4.38 -15.07
N VAL A 69 3.57 -3.53 -15.71
CA VAL A 69 2.12 -3.61 -15.58
C VAL A 69 1.71 -5.01 -15.98
N ASN A 70 1.19 -5.80 -15.04
CA ASN A 70 0.37 -6.95 -15.40
C ASN A 70 -0.68 -6.41 -16.37
N ALA A 71 -0.65 -6.89 -17.62
CA ALA A 71 -1.37 -6.27 -18.73
C ALA A 71 -2.84 -6.01 -18.33
N GLY A 72 -3.21 -4.73 -18.20
CA GLY A 72 -4.56 -4.32 -17.79
C GLY A 72 -4.73 -3.83 -16.34
N THR A 73 -3.65 -3.69 -15.55
CA THR A 73 -3.67 -3.12 -14.19
C THR A 73 -2.83 -1.84 -14.10
N ASP A 74 -3.18 -0.93 -13.18
CA ASP A 74 -2.39 0.26 -12.91
C ASP A 74 -1.05 -0.11 -12.25
N SER A 75 0.05 0.58 -12.52
CA SER A 75 1.34 0.32 -11.84
C SER A 75 1.35 0.78 -10.38
N GLN A 76 0.40 1.63 -10.00
CA GLN A 76 0.22 2.14 -8.64
C GLN A 76 -1.23 2.55 -8.39
N VAL A 77 -1.63 2.57 -7.11
CA VAL A 77 -2.95 3.03 -6.65
C VAL A 77 -2.82 3.99 -5.48
N PHE A 78 -3.73 4.95 -5.40
CA PHE A 78 -3.75 5.99 -4.35
C PHE A 78 -4.94 5.79 -3.42
N LEU A 79 -4.65 5.48 -2.16
CA LEU A 79 -5.64 5.12 -1.16
C LEU A 79 -5.61 6.14 -0.03
N GLY A 80 -6.66 6.96 0.08
CA GLY A 80 -6.85 7.86 1.22
C GLY A 80 -7.20 7.10 2.50
N GLN A 81 -7.59 7.82 3.55
CA GLN A 81 -8.07 7.21 4.80
C GLN A 81 -9.22 6.21 4.56
N GLY A 82 -9.24 5.11 5.32
CA GLY A 82 -10.30 4.10 5.27
C GLY A 82 -9.79 2.67 5.22
N THR A 83 -10.71 1.73 5.01
CA THR A 83 -10.39 0.32 4.76
C THR A 83 -10.59 0.03 3.28
N TRP A 84 -9.54 -0.49 2.64
CA TRP A 84 -9.50 -0.73 1.20
C TRP A 84 -9.34 -2.20 0.90
N ASN A 85 -10.19 -2.69 0.00
CA ASN A 85 -10.12 -4.04 -0.53
C ASN A 85 -9.45 -3.97 -1.92
N PHE A 86 -8.30 -4.63 -2.06
CA PHE A 86 -7.45 -4.52 -3.25
C PHE A 86 -8.04 -5.23 -4.48
N PHE A 87 -9.05 -6.08 -4.32
CA PHE A 87 -9.81 -6.62 -5.45
C PHE A 87 -10.51 -5.52 -6.27
N ALA A 88 -10.76 -4.36 -5.65
CA ALA A 88 -11.39 -3.21 -6.29
C ALA A 88 -10.99 -1.89 -5.59
N VAL A 89 -9.98 -1.22 -6.12
CA VAL A 89 -9.48 0.08 -5.61
C VAL A 89 -9.51 1.18 -6.68
N PRO A 90 -9.55 2.47 -6.30
CA PRO A 90 -9.42 3.57 -7.24
C PRO A 90 -8.08 3.53 -7.98
N GLY A 91 -8.14 3.38 -9.30
CA GLY A 91 -7.03 3.47 -10.25
C GLY A 91 -7.11 4.74 -11.11
N LEU A 92 -6.22 4.86 -12.10
CA LEU A 92 -6.13 6.08 -12.92
C LEU A 92 -7.33 6.24 -13.89
N SER A 93 -7.86 5.11 -14.38
CA SER A 93 -8.95 5.09 -15.38
C SER A 93 -10.28 4.55 -14.84
N GLY A 94 -10.39 4.39 -13.52
CA GLY A 94 -11.54 3.77 -12.86
C GLY A 94 -11.10 2.79 -11.78
N THR A 95 -12.00 1.91 -11.35
CA THR A 95 -11.66 0.86 -10.39
C THR A 95 -10.75 -0.17 -11.03
N THR A 96 -9.69 -0.56 -10.32
CA THR A 96 -8.71 -1.56 -10.76
C THR A 96 -8.59 -2.66 -9.72
N ASN A 97 -8.22 -3.86 -10.18
CA ASN A 97 -7.85 -4.95 -9.28
C ASN A 97 -6.34 -4.89 -9.03
N PHE A 98 -5.97 -4.53 -7.80
CA PHE A 98 -4.59 -4.43 -7.33
C PHE A 98 -4.23 -5.53 -6.31
N ASN A 99 -5.08 -6.54 -6.17
CA ASN A 99 -4.89 -7.66 -5.25
C ASN A 99 -3.63 -8.44 -5.61
N ASP A 100 -2.82 -8.79 -4.60
CA ASP A 100 -1.61 -9.58 -4.76
C ASP A 100 -0.57 -8.93 -5.69
N LEU A 101 -0.65 -7.60 -5.87
CA LEU A 101 0.28 -6.86 -6.74
C LEU A 101 1.28 -6.01 -5.99
N THR A 102 1.05 -5.66 -4.73
CA THR A 102 1.91 -4.68 -4.04
C THR A 102 3.28 -5.27 -3.69
N SER A 103 4.35 -4.54 -4.00
CA SER A 103 5.71 -4.83 -3.51
C SER A 103 6.33 -3.68 -2.71
N SER A 104 5.82 -2.46 -2.84
CA SER A 104 6.18 -1.36 -1.95
C SER A 104 5.03 -0.37 -1.78
N PHE A 105 5.10 0.46 -0.75
CA PHE A 105 4.16 1.56 -0.54
C PHE A 105 4.82 2.74 0.17
N THR A 106 4.27 3.94 -0.03
CA THR A 106 4.61 5.14 0.75
C THR A 106 3.33 5.79 1.25
N CYS A 107 3.41 6.54 2.34
CA CYS A 107 2.29 7.31 2.84
C CYS A 107 2.73 8.72 3.21
N SER A 108 1.84 9.67 2.97
CA SER A 108 2.07 11.09 3.21
C SER A 108 0.85 11.70 3.91
N PRO A 109 1.03 12.68 4.80
CA PRO A 109 -0.07 13.47 5.35
C PRO A 109 -0.85 14.21 4.26
N ILE A 110 -2.16 14.42 4.47
CA ILE A 110 -3.04 15.22 3.59
C ILE A 110 -3.30 16.62 4.14
#